data_AF-X1TV11-F1
#
_entry.id   AF-X1TV11-F1
#
_cell.length_a   1.000
_cell.length_b   1.000
_cell.length_c   1.000
_cell.angle_alpha   90.00
_cell.angle_beta   90.00
_cell.angle_gamma   90.00
#
_symmetry.space_group_name_H-M   'P 1'
#
loop_
_entity.id
_entity.type
_entity.pdbx_description
1 polymer ?
#
loop_
_entity_poly.entity_id
_entity_poly.type
_entity_poly.pdbx_seq_one_letter_code
_entity_poly.pdbx_strand_id
1 'polypeptide(L)'
;GDVISTDLGWSGAGGFAGDNHGVVENCYARGDVTGLSDDVGGFIGYNNGPVDRVYSTGLVTGVGALVGGLIGENDGVVDNSFWDTDTSGMLVSAGGTGKTTAEMKDSATFIGAGWDFATIWDITPSCNNDYPCLLNVTPDCGIPVIPFVVNKAYALARCEL
;
A
#
# COMPACT_ATOMS: atom_id res chain seq x y z
N GLY A 1 -6.25 4.42 -7.15
CA GLY A 1 -6.74 5.79 -6.91
C GLY A 1 -7.26 5.83 -5.49
N ASP A 2 -7.91 6.91 -5.08
CA ASP A 2 -8.52 6.96 -3.75
C ASP A 2 -9.71 6.00 -3.69
N VAL A 3 -9.90 5.38 -2.53
CA VAL A 3 -10.99 4.43 -2.25
C VAL A 3 -11.93 5.08 -1.26
N ILE A 4 -13.21 5.19 -1.62
CA ILE A 4 -14.27 5.65 -0.74
C ILE A 4 -15.30 4.53 -0.65
N SER A 5 -15.35 3.84 0.49
CA SER A 5 -16.39 2.88 0.80
C SER A 5 -17.46 3.55 1.65
N THR A 6 -18.69 3.58 1.14
CA THR A 6 -19.87 4.09 1.86
C THR A 6 -20.67 2.98 2.53
N ASP A 7 -20.25 1.73 2.40
CA ASP A 7 -20.95 0.59 2.98
C ASP A 7 -20.69 0.52 4.49
N LEU A 8 -21.78 0.29 5.23
CA LEU A 8 -21.77 0.05 6.69
C LEU A 8 -21.83 -1.47 7.01
N GLY A 9 -21.69 -2.31 6.00
CA GLY A 9 -21.74 -3.77 6.11
C GLY A 9 -20.36 -4.42 6.30
N TRP A 10 -20.32 -5.74 6.25
CA TRP A 10 -19.13 -6.59 6.48
C TRP A 10 -18.08 -6.56 5.35
N SER A 11 -18.20 -5.63 4.41
CA SER A 11 -17.23 -5.48 3.32
C SER A 11 -16.14 -4.52 3.76
N GLY A 12 -14.93 -5.04 3.99
CA GLY A 12 -13.77 -4.23 4.32
C GLY A 12 -13.45 -3.20 3.23
N ALA A 13 -12.78 -2.13 3.60
CA ALA A 13 -12.28 -1.11 2.68
C ALA A 13 -10.74 -1.16 2.65
N GLY A 14 -10.16 -1.31 1.46
CA GLY A 14 -8.71 -1.31 1.27
C GLY A 14 -8.27 -0.64 -0.02
N GLY A 15 -7.10 -0.01 0.00
CA GLY A 15 -6.52 0.68 -1.16
C GLY A 15 -6.20 -0.25 -2.34
N PHE A 16 -6.00 -1.53 -2.05
CA PHE A 16 -5.82 -2.62 -3.03
C PHE A 16 -7.05 -3.53 -3.10
N ALA A 17 -7.52 -4.05 -1.96
CA ALA A 17 -8.69 -4.93 -1.91
C ALA A 17 -9.50 -4.72 -0.62
N GLY A 18 -10.83 -4.85 -0.70
CA GLY A 18 -11.68 -4.82 0.49
C GLY A 18 -11.59 -6.11 1.32
N ASP A 19 -11.50 -7.25 0.63
CA ASP A 19 -11.48 -8.60 1.19
C ASP A 19 -10.46 -9.44 0.40
N ASN A 20 -9.55 -10.13 1.10
CA ASN A 20 -8.54 -10.99 0.48
C ASN A 20 -8.59 -12.42 1.03
N HIS A 21 -8.82 -13.39 0.13
CA HIS A 21 -8.66 -14.83 0.39
C HIS A 21 -7.54 -15.48 -0.44
N GLY A 22 -6.82 -14.69 -1.25
CA GLY A 22 -5.79 -15.16 -2.17
C GLY A 22 -4.37 -14.78 -1.73
N VAL A 23 -3.40 -15.19 -2.54
CA VAL A 23 -2.01 -14.73 -2.39
C VAL A 23 -1.91 -13.31 -2.93
N VAL A 24 -1.35 -12.39 -2.14
CA VAL A 24 -1.01 -11.04 -2.58
C VAL A 24 0.47 -10.79 -2.32
N GLU A 25 1.24 -10.58 -3.38
CA GLU A 25 2.67 -10.36 -3.25
C GLU A 25 3.21 -9.30 -4.22
N ASN A 26 4.28 -8.62 -3.80
CA ASN A 26 4.94 -7.57 -4.58
C ASN A 26 4.00 -6.45 -5.03
N CYS A 27 3.27 -5.86 -4.09
CA CYS A 27 2.25 -4.87 -4.39
C CYS A 27 2.39 -3.59 -3.57
N TYR A 28 1.76 -2.51 -4.02
CA TYR A 28 1.66 -1.29 -3.21
C TYR A 28 0.36 -0.54 -3.42
N ALA A 29 -0.05 0.25 -2.43
CA ALA A 29 -1.19 1.17 -2.49
C ALA A 29 -0.84 2.55 -1.89
N ARG A 30 -1.15 3.63 -2.60
CA ARG A 30 -0.84 5.02 -2.21
C ARG A 30 -2.05 5.93 -2.17
N GLY A 31 -3.21 5.42 -2.56
CA GLY A 31 -4.46 6.19 -2.58
C GLY A 31 -5.03 6.28 -1.19
N ASP A 32 -5.68 7.40 -0.91
CA ASP A 32 -6.34 7.60 0.37
C ASP A 32 -7.53 6.64 0.47
N VAL A 33 -7.74 6.06 1.66
CA VAL A 33 -8.82 5.12 1.93
C VAL A 33 -9.74 5.76 2.96
N THR A 34 -11.00 5.98 2.57
CA THR A 34 -12.07 6.35 3.49
C THR A 34 -13.09 5.22 3.54
N GLY A 35 -13.32 4.64 4.72
CA GLY A 35 -14.27 3.55 4.91
C GLY A 35 -15.22 3.81 6.06
N LEU A 36 -16.49 3.45 5.87
CA LEU A 36 -17.50 3.47 6.94
C LEU A 36 -17.78 2.09 7.55
N SER A 37 -17.18 1.03 7.00
CA SER A 37 -17.26 -0.35 7.51
C SER A 37 -16.36 -0.56 8.73
N ASP A 38 -16.49 -1.74 9.35
CA ASP A 38 -15.71 -2.09 10.54
C ASP A 38 -14.22 -2.26 10.24
N ASP A 39 -13.88 -2.78 9.04
CA ASP A 39 -12.51 -3.16 8.66
C ASP A 39 -11.97 -2.24 7.56
N VAL A 40 -11.09 -1.30 7.93
CA VAL A 40 -10.51 -0.33 7.00
C VAL A 40 -8.99 -0.41 7.06
N GLY A 41 -8.36 -0.82 5.96
CA GLY A 41 -6.90 -0.88 5.84
C GLY A 41 -6.37 0.03 4.74
N GLY A 42 -5.18 0.58 4.90
CA GLY A 42 -4.54 1.34 3.82
C GLY A 42 -4.23 0.51 2.57
N PHE A 43 -4.11 -0.81 2.70
CA PHE A 43 -3.90 -1.76 1.62
C PHE A 43 -5.06 -2.76 1.49
N ILE A 44 -5.37 -3.54 2.53
CA ILE A 44 -6.49 -4.51 2.54
C ILE A 44 -7.42 -4.23 3.72
N GLY A 45 -8.74 -4.28 3.51
CA GLY A 45 -9.73 -4.21 4.59
C GLY A 45 -9.66 -5.44 5.50
N TYR A 46 -10.17 -6.58 5.02
CA TYR A 46 -10.11 -7.88 5.67
C TYR A 46 -9.16 -8.84 4.94
N ASN A 47 -8.22 -9.46 5.66
CA ASN A 47 -7.27 -10.42 5.10
C ASN A 47 -7.39 -11.81 5.72
N ASN A 48 -7.60 -12.83 4.88
CA ASN A 48 -7.56 -14.26 5.23
C ASN A 48 -6.49 -15.02 4.43
N GLY A 49 -5.94 -14.43 3.36
CA GLY A 49 -4.89 -15.01 2.53
C GLY A 49 -3.46 -14.65 2.98
N PRO A 50 -2.43 -15.28 2.38
CA PRO A 50 -1.04 -14.88 2.60
C PRO A 50 -0.72 -13.57 1.87
N VAL A 51 -0.05 -12.67 2.58
CA VAL A 51 0.38 -11.36 2.08
C VAL A 51 1.88 -11.20 2.32
N ASP A 52 2.65 -10.90 1.28
CA ASP A 52 4.10 -10.76 1.38
C ASP A 52 4.63 -9.62 0.51
N ARG A 53 5.61 -8.86 1.01
CA ARG A 53 6.26 -7.76 0.28
C ARG A 53 5.24 -6.76 -0.31
N VAL A 54 4.32 -6.27 0.52
CA VAL A 54 3.39 -5.20 0.13
C VAL A 54 3.58 -3.93 0.97
N TYR A 55 3.13 -2.78 0.46
CA TYR A 55 3.07 -1.59 1.29
C TYR A 55 1.92 -0.61 1.03
N SER A 56 1.59 0.21 2.04
CA SER A 56 0.65 1.34 1.91
C SER A 56 1.24 2.69 2.36
N THR A 57 0.80 3.78 1.70
CA THR A 57 1.15 5.17 2.10
C THR A 57 -0.02 6.16 2.07
N GLY A 58 -1.22 5.73 1.66
CA GLY A 58 -2.38 6.62 1.58
C GLY A 58 -2.91 6.95 2.97
N LEU A 59 -3.53 8.14 3.12
CA LEU A 59 -4.24 8.50 4.35
C LEU A 59 -5.38 7.50 4.59
N VAL A 60 -5.48 6.97 5.80
CA VAL A 60 -6.57 6.06 6.18
C VAL A 60 -7.53 6.78 7.11
N THR A 61 -8.79 6.85 6.70
CA THR A 61 -9.90 7.43 7.48
C THR A 61 -10.98 6.37 7.66
N GLY A 62 -11.12 5.83 8.87
CA GLY A 62 -12.17 4.88 9.23
C GLY A 62 -12.93 5.35 10.46
N VAL A 63 -14.21 5.01 10.54
CA VAL A 63 -15.05 5.23 11.74
C VAL A 63 -15.34 3.94 12.50
N GLY A 64 -15.01 2.78 11.90
CA GLY A 64 -15.15 1.45 12.48
C GLY A 64 -14.12 1.14 13.57
N ALA A 65 -14.20 -0.07 14.12
CA ALA A 65 -13.32 -0.51 15.20
C ALA A 65 -11.96 -1.05 14.71
N LEU A 66 -11.88 -1.55 13.48
CA LEU A 66 -10.72 -2.26 12.93
C LEU A 66 -10.09 -1.44 11.79
N VAL A 67 -9.49 -0.30 12.17
CA VAL A 67 -8.82 0.62 11.25
C VAL A 67 -7.31 0.46 11.37
N GLY A 68 -6.62 0.17 10.26
CA GLY A 68 -5.19 -0.10 10.25
C GLY A 68 -4.43 0.54 9.09
N GLY A 69 -3.15 0.82 9.32
CA GLY A 69 -2.27 1.44 8.32
C GLY A 69 -2.07 0.58 7.06
N LEU A 70 -1.94 -0.74 7.20
CA LEU A 70 -1.82 -1.69 6.09
C LEU A 70 -3.09 -2.55 5.95
N ILE A 71 -3.41 -3.30 6.99
CA ILE A 71 -4.57 -4.20 7.09
C ILE A 71 -5.52 -3.74 8.20
N GLY A 72 -6.82 -3.72 7.93
CA GLY A 72 -7.87 -3.45 8.92
C GLY A 72 -8.08 -4.60 9.89
N GLU A 73 -8.45 -5.77 9.38
CA GLU A 73 -8.58 -7.04 10.10
C GLU A 73 -7.79 -8.16 9.41
N ASN A 74 -7.13 -9.02 10.20
CA ASN A 74 -6.24 -10.06 9.67
C ASN A 74 -6.40 -11.41 10.38
N ASP A 75 -6.83 -12.43 9.63
CA ASP A 75 -6.82 -13.85 9.98
C ASP A 75 -5.72 -14.63 9.22
N GLY A 76 -5.05 -14.00 8.25
CA GLY A 76 -3.98 -14.59 7.45
C GLY A 76 -2.56 -14.33 7.97
N VAL A 77 -1.55 -14.67 7.16
CA VAL A 77 -0.13 -14.36 7.42
C VAL A 77 0.27 -13.13 6.62
N VAL A 78 0.94 -12.19 7.27
CA VAL A 78 1.43 -10.95 6.66
C VAL A 78 2.91 -10.78 6.97
N ASP A 79 3.76 -10.99 5.97
CA ASP A 79 5.22 -10.97 6.10
C ASP A 79 5.83 -9.83 5.25
N ASN A 80 6.98 -9.31 5.69
CA ASN A 80 7.81 -8.32 4.97
C ASN A 80 7.04 -7.13 4.38
N SER A 81 5.95 -6.72 5.03
CA SER A 81 5.00 -5.75 4.50
C SER A 81 4.87 -4.56 5.44
N PHE A 82 4.68 -3.37 4.86
CA PHE A 82 4.88 -2.11 5.58
C PHE A 82 3.77 -1.10 5.36
N TRP A 83 3.54 -0.21 6.31
CA TRP A 83 2.81 1.02 6.04
C TRP A 83 3.60 2.23 6.52
N ASP A 84 3.37 3.35 5.85
CA ASP A 84 3.93 4.63 6.24
C ASP A 84 3.09 5.25 7.39
N THR A 85 3.67 5.32 8.58
CA THR A 85 2.99 5.81 9.79
C THR A 85 2.74 7.32 9.76
N ASP A 86 3.53 8.08 8.99
CA ASP A 86 3.47 9.54 8.98
C ASP A 86 2.37 10.03 8.01
N THR A 87 2.26 9.38 6.85
CA THR A 87 1.30 9.75 5.79
C THR A 87 -0.06 9.08 5.96
N SER A 88 -0.10 7.84 6.47
CA SER A 88 -1.38 7.14 6.70
C SER A 88 -2.20 7.73 7.85
N GLY A 89 -1.55 8.45 8.77
CA GLY A 89 -2.14 8.87 10.04
C GLY A 89 -2.38 7.71 11.02
N MET A 90 -1.93 6.49 10.69
CA MET A 90 -2.16 5.29 11.48
C MET A 90 -0.89 4.83 12.21
N LEU A 91 -1.01 4.66 13.53
CA LEU A 91 0.07 4.12 14.38
C LEU A 91 0.01 2.59 14.50
N VAL A 92 -1.09 1.97 14.10
CA VAL A 92 -1.34 0.53 14.27
C VAL A 92 -1.91 -0.07 12.99
N SER A 93 -1.79 -1.40 12.87
CA SER A 93 -2.43 -2.19 11.83
C SER A 93 -2.57 -3.64 12.31
N ALA A 94 -3.53 -4.38 11.77
CA ALA A 94 -3.72 -5.80 12.11
C ALA A 94 -2.62 -6.72 11.54
N GLY A 95 -1.79 -6.22 10.62
CA GLY A 95 -0.66 -6.96 10.05
C GLY A 95 0.40 -6.03 9.44
N GLY A 96 1.60 -6.57 9.21
CA GLY A 96 2.75 -5.82 8.72
C GLY A 96 3.49 -5.03 9.81
N THR A 97 4.41 -4.16 9.40
CA THR A 97 5.22 -3.33 10.31
C THR A 97 5.16 -1.85 9.91
N GLY A 98 4.89 -0.98 10.88
CA GLY A 98 4.86 0.46 10.66
C GLY A 98 6.27 1.02 10.45
N LYS A 99 6.41 1.92 9.48
CA LYS A 99 7.65 2.59 9.13
C LYS A 99 7.39 4.08 8.94
N THR A 100 8.32 4.91 9.37
CA THR A 100 8.28 6.36 9.07
C THR A 100 8.46 6.60 7.57
N THR A 101 8.08 7.77 7.07
CA THR A 101 8.33 8.14 5.66
C THR A 101 9.81 8.07 5.31
N ALA A 102 10.69 8.42 6.24
CA ALA A 102 12.13 8.34 6.01
C ALA A 102 12.58 6.88 5.80
N GLU A 103 12.10 5.94 6.61
CA GLU A 103 12.40 4.51 6.45
C GLU A 103 11.76 3.93 5.20
N MET A 104 10.53 4.34 4.88
CA MET A 104 9.80 3.92 3.67
C MET A 104 10.43 4.43 2.37
N LYS A 105 11.29 5.45 2.45
CA LYS A 105 12.07 5.99 1.32
C LYS A 105 13.52 5.51 1.33
N ASP A 106 13.89 4.63 2.25
CA ASP A 106 15.23 4.04 2.33
C ASP A 106 15.23 2.60 1.78
N SER A 107 15.98 2.38 0.69
CA SER A 107 16.23 1.06 0.11
C SER A 107 16.65 0.00 1.14
N ALA A 108 17.43 0.39 2.16
CA ALA A 108 17.96 -0.54 3.15
C ALA A 108 16.85 -1.19 3.99
N THR A 109 15.73 -0.48 4.22
CA THR A 109 14.55 -1.01 4.92
C THR A 109 14.00 -2.24 4.21
N PHE A 110 13.83 -2.15 2.89
CA PHE A 110 13.21 -3.19 2.08
C PHE A 110 14.18 -4.31 1.72
N ILE A 111 15.45 -3.98 1.41
CA ILE A 111 16.51 -4.99 1.21
C ILE A 111 16.71 -5.82 2.47
N GLY A 112 16.72 -5.18 3.65
CA GLY A 112 16.82 -5.87 4.95
C GLY A 112 15.64 -6.81 5.23
N ALA A 113 14.50 -6.57 4.60
CA ALA A 113 13.31 -7.41 4.65
C ALA A 113 13.20 -8.41 3.48
N GLY A 114 14.24 -8.54 2.66
CA GLY A 114 14.30 -9.54 1.58
C GLY A 114 13.60 -9.14 0.28
N TRP A 115 13.28 -7.86 0.07
CA TRP A 115 12.72 -7.39 -1.20
C TRP A 115 13.79 -7.44 -2.31
N ASP A 116 13.41 -7.91 -3.50
CA ASP A 116 14.33 -8.04 -4.64
C ASP A 116 14.42 -6.73 -5.44
N PHE A 117 15.47 -5.95 -5.18
CA PHE A 117 15.82 -4.74 -5.94
C PHE A 117 16.69 -5.01 -7.17
N ALA A 118 17.06 -6.26 -7.43
CA ALA A 118 17.78 -6.63 -8.66
C ALA A 118 16.82 -6.85 -9.83
N THR A 119 15.62 -7.38 -9.57
CA THR A 119 14.71 -7.77 -10.65
C THR A 119 13.25 -7.30 -10.52
N ILE A 120 12.79 -6.94 -9.31
CA ILE A 120 11.37 -6.62 -9.08
C ILE A 120 11.16 -5.16 -8.70
N TRP A 121 11.95 -4.64 -7.76
CA TRP A 121 11.75 -3.32 -7.16
C TRP A 121 12.88 -2.35 -7.53
N ASP A 122 12.55 -1.06 -7.52
CA ASP A 122 13.50 0.05 -7.62
C ASP A 122 13.11 1.16 -6.64
N ILE A 123 14.09 1.93 -6.19
CA ILE A 123 13.87 3.16 -5.41
C ILE A 123 14.79 4.26 -5.94
N THR A 124 14.29 4.93 -6.97
CA THR A 124 14.98 6.02 -7.64
C THR A 124 14.32 7.36 -7.25
N PRO A 125 15.11 8.40 -6.95
CA PRO A 125 14.56 9.73 -6.67
C PRO A 125 13.58 10.19 -7.76
N SER A 126 12.50 10.85 -7.37
CA SER A 126 11.36 11.31 -8.18
C SER A 126 10.44 10.21 -8.74
N CYS A 127 10.82 8.95 -8.66
CA CYS A 127 9.96 7.83 -9.06
C CYS A 127 9.04 7.44 -7.91
N ASN A 128 7.73 7.29 -8.20
CA ASN A 128 6.72 6.94 -7.21
C ASN A 128 6.79 7.78 -5.90
N ASN A 129 7.16 9.06 -6.02
CA ASN A 129 7.40 9.96 -4.88
C ASN A 129 8.49 9.46 -3.91
N ASP A 130 9.56 8.89 -4.47
CA ASP A 130 10.72 8.30 -3.78
C ASP A 130 10.42 7.04 -2.96
N TYR A 131 9.21 6.49 -3.03
CA TYR A 131 8.90 5.17 -2.47
C TYR A 131 9.34 4.06 -3.44
N PRO A 132 9.51 2.81 -2.97
CA PRO A 132 9.75 1.67 -3.85
C PRO A 132 8.72 1.61 -4.97
N CYS A 133 9.14 1.20 -6.15
CA CYS A 133 8.27 1.03 -7.29
C CYS A 133 8.65 -0.23 -8.05
N LEU A 134 7.70 -0.82 -8.75
CA LEU A 134 7.96 -2.03 -9.53
C LEU A 134 8.77 -1.66 -10.78
N LEU A 135 9.77 -2.46 -11.11
CA LEU A 135 10.55 -2.31 -12.32
C LEU A 135 9.65 -2.51 -13.55
N ASN A 136 9.95 -1.77 -14.63
CA ASN A 136 9.33 -1.92 -15.96
C ASN A 136 7.80 -1.73 -16.04
N VAL A 137 7.15 -1.17 -15.01
CA VAL A 137 5.75 -0.71 -15.12
C VAL A 137 5.72 0.78 -15.42
N THR A 138 5.00 1.18 -16.46
CA THR A 138 4.83 2.61 -16.79
C THR A 138 3.56 3.21 -16.17
N PRO A 139 3.62 4.45 -15.64
CA PRO A 139 4.83 5.23 -15.37
C PRO A 139 5.20 5.06 -13.90
N ASP A 140 6.13 4.16 -13.65
CA ASP A 140 6.84 4.07 -12.39
C ASP A 140 8.31 3.83 -12.77
N CYS A 141 9.00 4.96 -12.87
CA CYS A 141 10.38 5.19 -13.25
C CYS A 141 10.79 5.00 -14.74
N GLY A 142 11.32 6.07 -15.37
CA GLY A 142 12.11 5.95 -16.60
C GLY A 142 11.78 6.82 -17.82
N ILE A 143 10.87 7.80 -17.77
CA ILE A 143 10.67 8.73 -18.90
C ILE A 143 10.94 10.17 -18.43
N PRO A 144 11.88 10.92 -19.06
CA PRO A 144 12.05 12.33 -18.72
C PRO A 144 10.71 13.03 -18.84
N VAL A 145 10.31 13.71 -17.76
CA VAL A 145 9.14 14.58 -17.74
C VAL A 145 9.32 15.68 -18.79
N ILE A 146 8.89 15.40 -20.01
CA ILE A 146 8.53 16.46 -20.96
C ILE A 146 7.42 17.23 -20.23
N PRO A 147 7.53 18.55 -20.03
CA PRO A 147 6.52 19.33 -19.33
C PRO A 147 5.26 19.43 -20.19
N PHE A 148 4.49 18.34 -20.19
CA PHE A 148 3.15 18.28 -20.74
C PHE A 148 2.21 18.02 -19.57
N VAL A 149 1.29 18.95 -19.38
CA VAL A 149 0.20 18.90 -18.43
C VAL A 149 -0.50 17.54 -18.55
N VAL A 150 -0.35 16.65 -17.55
CA VAL A 150 -1.19 15.45 -17.47
C VAL A 150 -2.03 15.49 -16.21
N ASN A 151 -3.26 15.96 -16.41
CA ASN A 151 -4.38 15.88 -15.50
C ASN A 151 -4.95 14.44 -15.47
N LYS A 152 -4.15 13.43 -15.12
CA LYS A 152 -4.63 12.06 -14.89
C LYS A 152 -3.84 11.37 -13.79
N ALA A 153 -4.55 11.05 -12.71
CA ALA A 153 -4.09 10.22 -11.61
C ALA A 153 -3.44 8.93 -12.14
N TYR A 154 -2.16 8.73 -11.83
CA TYR A 154 -1.53 7.42 -11.98
C TYR A 154 -2.22 6.46 -11.01
N ALA A 155 -2.47 5.22 -11.46
CA ALA A 155 -3.15 4.22 -10.65
C ALA A 155 -2.36 4.00 -9.35
N LEU A 156 -2.95 4.39 -8.22
CA LEU A 156 -2.28 4.38 -6.92
C LEU A 156 -2.12 2.99 -6.30
N ALA A 157 -2.51 1.89 -6.96
CA ALA A 157 -2.24 0.54 -6.50
C ALA A 157 -1.75 -0.36 -7.63
N ARG A 158 -0.75 -1.21 -7.38
CA ARG A 158 -0.10 -2.09 -8.38
C ARG A 158 0.47 -3.37 -7.76
N CYS A 159 0.66 -4.41 -8.58
CA CYS A 159 1.32 -5.67 -8.27
C CYS A 159 2.20 -6.13 -9.44
N GLU A 160 3.18 -7.01 -9.16
CA GLU A 160 3.84 -7.83 -10.18
C GLU A 160 2.83 -8.84 -10.78
N LEU A 161 3.01 -9.21 -12.05
CA LEU A 161 2.12 -10.12 -12.81
C LEU A 161 2.63 -11.56 -12.83
#